data_AF-A0A3M6GD72-F1
#
_entry.id   AF-A0A3M6GD72-F1
#
_cell.length_a   1.000
_cell.length_b   1.000
_cell.length_c   1.000
_cell.angle_alpha   90.00
_cell.angle_beta   90.00
_cell.angle_gamma   90.00
#
_symmetry.space_group_name_H-M   'P 1'
#
loop_
_entity.id
_entity.type
_entity.pdbx_description
1 polymer ?
#
loop_
_entity_poly.entity_id
_entity_poly.type
_entity_poly.pdbx_seq_one_letter_code
_entity_poly.pdbx_strand_id
1 'polypeptide(L)'
;MKGPTRRQILYCIGAVALAFSPFLLTELRQNQLRVSGAPLPPAADQKRRSGGWVYGSRDARFTIVEYADLECPYCKDYFPQLKAWVDQHPDVNLQWHHLPLPMHEPAASYEARWAECAGI
;
A
#
# COMPACT_ATOMS: atom_id res chain seq x y z
N MET A 1 11.39 -54.63 -6.14
CA MET A 1 10.52 -53.48 -6.49
C MET A 1 10.98 -52.95 -7.85
N LYS A 2 10.15 -52.99 -8.90
CA LYS A 2 10.52 -52.49 -10.24
C LYS A 2 10.32 -50.98 -10.28
N GLY A 3 11.40 -50.24 -10.50
CA GLY A 3 11.37 -48.77 -10.60
C GLY A 3 10.62 -48.29 -11.85
N PRO A 4 10.11 -47.04 -11.83
CA PRO A 4 9.37 -46.47 -12.94
C PRO A 4 10.27 -46.35 -14.18
N THR A 5 9.72 -46.72 -15.33
CA THR A 5 10.42 -46.68 -16.62
C THR A 5 10.55 -45.25 -17.12
N ARG A 6 11.58 -44.98 -17.94
CA ARG A 6 11.83 -43.66 -18.56
C ARG A 6 10.60 -43.08 -19.26
N ARG A 7 9.76 -43.95 -19.84
CA ARG A 7 8.48 -43.55 -20.46
C ARG A 7 7.49 -43.02 -19.42
N GLN A 8 7.34 -43.69 -18.28
CA GLN A 8 6.45 -43.26 -17.20
C GLN A 8 6.87 -41.91 -16.63
N ILE A 9 8.18 -41.65 -16.49
CA ILE A 9 8.68 -40.35 -16.02
C ILE A 9 8.33 -39.23 -17.01
N LEU A 10 8.51 -39.46 -18.32
CA LEU A 10 8.19 -38.48 -19.35
C LEU A 10 6.68 -38.18 -19.42
N TYR A 11 5.83 -39.20 -19.26
CA TYR A 11 4.37 -38.99 -19.19
C TYR A 11 3.96 -38.18 -17.96
N CYS A 12 4.55 -38.45 -16.79
CA CYS A 12 4.24 -37.68 -15.59
C CYS A 12 4.64 -36.20 -15.75
N ILE A 13 5.82 -35.91 -16.30
CA ILE A 13 6.26 -34.52 -16.53
C ILE A 13 5.33 -33.82 -17.53
N GLY A 14 4.96 -34.48 -18.62
CA GLY A 14 4.04 -33.93 -19.62
C GLY A 14 2.64 -33.65 -19.05
N ALA A 15 2.11 -34.57 -18.24
CA ALA A 15 0.80 -34.39 -17.60
C ALA A 15 0.79 -33.24 -16.58
N VAL A 16 1.88 -33.10 -15.81
CA VAL A 16 2.08 -31.99 -14.87
C VAL A 16 2.14 -30.66 -15.62
N ALA A 17 2.98 -30.55 -16.66
CA ALA A 17 3.11 -29.32 -17.44
C ALA A 17 1.79 -28.86 -18.07
N LEU A 18 0.99 -29.79 -18.60
CA LEU A 18 -0.33 -29.50 -19.18
C LEU A 18 -1.36 -29.05 -18.13
N ALA A 19 -1.27 -29.53 -16.89
CA ALA A 19 -2.18 -29.14 -15.82
C ALA A 19 -1.85 -27.75 -15.23
N PHE A 20 -0.56 -27.39 -15.14
CA PHE A 20 -0.13 -26.10 -14.57
C PHE A 20 -0.12 -24.95 -15.58
N SER A 21 0.02 -25.24 -16.88
CA SER A 21 0.02 -24.23 -17.94
C SER A 21 -1.24 -23.35 -17.98
N PRO A 22 -2.49 -23.88 -17.92
CA PRO A 22 -3.68 -23.04 -17.93
C PRO A 22 -3.80 -22.16 -16.67
N PHE A 23 -3.39 -22.68 -15.50
CA PHE A 23 -3.39 -21.92 -14.23
C PHE A 23 -2.40 -20.75 -14.28
N LEU A 24 -1.18 -20.99 -14.78
CA LEU A 24 -0.16 -19.96 -14.93
C LEU A 24 -0.57 -18.88 -15.95
N LEU A 25 -1.23 -19.28 -17.04
CA LEU A 25 -1.77 -18.35 -18.04
C LEU A 25 -2.89 -17.47 -17.47
N THR A 26 -3.76 -18.01 -16.60
CA THR A 26 -4.80 -17.21 -15.93
C THR A 26 -4.23 -16.21 -14.94
N GLU A 27 -3.24 -16.58 -14.13
CA GLU A 27 -2.55 -15.67 -13.19
C GLU A 27 -1.84 -14.52 -13.93
N LEU A 28 -1.12 -14.85 -15.01
CA LEU A 28 -0.46 -13.83 -15.84
C LEU A 28 -1.47 -12.85 -16.47
N ARG A 29 -2.62 -13.34 -16.92
CA ARG A 29 -3.69 -12.48 -17.48
C ARG A 29 -4.32 -11.57 -16.42
N GLN A 30 -4.52 -12.06 -15.20
CA GLN A 30 -5.06 -11.26 -14.09
C GLN A 30 -4.12 -10.13 -13.68
N ASN A 31 -2.81 -10.40 -13.65
CA ASN A 31 -1.80 -9.38 -13.33
C ASN A 31 -1.73 -8.28 -14.40
N GLN A 32 -1.86 -8.62 -15.69
CA GLN A 32 -1.86 -7.65 -16.80
C GLN A 32 -3.08 -6.72 -16.78
N LEU A 33 -4.26 -7.22 -16.40
CA LEU A 33 -5.48 -6.40 -16.26
C LEU A 33 -5.40 -5.42 -15.08
N ARG A 34 -4.64 -5.75 -14.03
CA ARG A 34 -4.39 -4.88 -12.88
C ARG A 34 -3.42 -3.74 -13.19
N VAL A 35 -2.54 -3.92 -14.19
CA VAL A 35 -1.56 -2.94 -14.66
C VAL A 35 -2.10 -2.06 -15.79
N SER A 36 -3.10 -2.53 -16.53
CA SER A 36 -3.73 -1.76 -17.61
C SER A 36 -4.52 -0.58 -17.02
N GLY A 37 -3.85 0.58 -16.94
CA GLY A 37 -4.35 1.81 -16.36
C GLY A 37 -5.66 2.28 -17.01
N ALA A 38 -6.77 2.02 -16.33
CA ALA A 38 -8.00 2.77 -16.56
C ALA A 38 -7.70 4.27 -16.38
N PRO A 39 -8.27 5.16 -17.20
CA PRO A 39 -8.14 6.59 -17.00
C PRO A 39 -8.55 6.93 -15.57
N LEU A 40 -7.63 7.54 -14.82
CA LEU A 40 -7.95 8.06 -13.50
C LEU A 40 -9.13 9.02 -13.68
N PRO A 41 -10.23 8.85 -12.93
CA PRO A 41 -11.31 9.83 -12.97
C PRO A 41 -10.71 11.21 -12.67
N PRO A 42 -11.25 12.29 -13.27
CA PRO A 42 -10.82 13.65 -12.94
C PRO A 42 -10.82 13.75 -11.41
N ALA A 43 -9.73 14.28 -10.85
CA ALA A 43 -9.53 14.36 -9.41
C ALA A 43 -10.82 14.93 -8.79
N ALA A 44 -11.65 14.04 -8.25
CA ALA A 44 -12.91 14.42 -7.65
C ALA A 44 -12.59 15.46 -6.59
N ASP A 45 -13.43 16.48 -6.47
CA ASP A 45 -13.31 17.55 -5.49
C ASP A 45 -12.77 16.96 -4.17
N GLN A 46 -11.48 17.20 -3.92
CA GLN A 46 -10.75 16.60 -2.80
C GLN A 46 -11.21 17.20 -1.46
N LYS A 47 -12.27 18.01 -1.48
CA LYS A 47 -13.12 18.29 -0.33
C LYS A 47 -13.88 17.05 0.17
N ARG A 48 -13.42 15.83 -0.14
CA ARG A 48 -13.66 14.70 0.74
C ARG A 48 -13.05 15.09 2.08
N ARG A 49 -13.88 15.19 3.12
CA ARG A 49 -13.39 15.15 4.50
C ARG A 49 -12.70 13.80 4.66
N SER A 50 -11.45 13.69 4.24
CA SER A 50 -10.60 12.57 4.52
C SER A 50 -10.62 12.45 6.03
N GLY A 51 -11.03 11.30 6.56
CA GLY A 51 -11.03 11.02 8.00
C GLY A 51 -9.62 10.95 8.59
N GLY A 52 -8.64 11.60 7.97
CA GLY A 52 -7.27 11.68 8.46
C GLY A 52 -7.13 12.78 9.51
N TRP A 53 -6.23 12.54 10.46
CA TRP A 53 -5.89 13.44 11.54
C TRP A 53 -5.28 14.74 10.98
N VAL A 54 -5.79 15.88 11.43
CA VAL A 54 -5.33 17.20 10.96
C VAL A 54 -4.63 17.92 12.09
N TYR A 55 -3.37 18.26 11.84
CA TYR A 55 -2.56 19.15 12.66
C TYR A 55 -2.59 20.57 12.07
N GLY A 56 -2.82 21.57 12.93
CA GLY A 56 -2.99 22.97 12.51
C GLY A 56 -4.45 23.36 12.24
N SER A 57 -4.65 24.48 11.54
CA SER A 57 -6.00 25.03 11.28
C SER A 57 -6.74 24.18 10.25
N ARG A 58 -7.97 23.76 10.55
CA ARG A 58 -8.83 23.06 9.56
C ARG A 58 -9.28 23.97 8.41
N ASP A 59 -9.19 25.28 8.60
CA ASP A 59 -9.53 26.30 7.60
C ASP A 59 -8.28 26.85 6.88
N ALA A 60 -7.12 26.20 7.06
CA ALA A 60 -5.90 26.57 6.34
C ALA A 60 -6.13 26.55 4.82
N ARG A 61 -5.49 27.50 4.12
CA ARG A 61 -5.61 27.63 2.66
C ARG A 61 -5.04 26.42 1.94
N PHE A 62 -3.98 25.82 2.49
CA PHE A 62 -3.30 24.67 1.93
C PHE A 62 -3.26 23.51 2.92
N THR A 63 -3.31 22.30 2.38
CA THR A 63 -3.15 21.05 3.13
C THR A 63 -2.03 20.23 2.54
N ILE A 64 -1.06 19.87 3.38
CA ILE A 64 -0.10 18.83 3.07
C ILE A 64 -0.70 17.52 3.55
N VAL A 65 -0.83 16.53 2.66
CA VAL A 65 -1.30 15.19 3.04
C VAL A 65 -0.09 14.26 3.09
N GLU A 66 0.25 13.79 4.27
CA GLU A 66 1.37 12.88 4.49
C GLU A 66 0.85 11.45 4.65
N TYR A 67 1.25 10.58 3.72
CA TYR A 67 1.09 9.14 3.83
C TYR A 67 2.35 8.54 4.42
N ALA A 68 2.26 8.03 5.63
CA ALA A 68 3.42 7.57 6.37
C ALA A 68 3.17 6.26 7.11
N ASP A 69 4.25 5.54 7.31
CA ASP A 69 4.30 4.29 8.06
C ASP A 69 4.98 4.55 9.40
N LEU A 70 4.33 4.12 10.49
CA LEU A 70 4.85 4.29 11.84
C LEU A 70 6.11 3.48 12.11
N GLU A 71 6.49 2.54 11.24
CA GLU A 71 7.72 1.76 11.36
C GLU A 71 8.82 2.19 10.38
N CYS A 72 8.52 3.10 9.44
CA CYS A 72 9.52 3.60 8.50
C CYS A 72 10.49 4.60 9.17
N PRO A 73 11.82 4.33 9.18
CA PRO A 73 12.78 5.25 9.80
C PRO A 73 12.81 6.62 9.13
N TYR A 74 12.65 6.68 7.80
CA TYR A 74 12.62 7.95 7.08
C TYR A 74 11.37 8.78 7.38
N CYS A 75 10.21 8.13 7.59
CA CYS A 75 9.00 8.82 8.05
C CYS A 75 9.20 9.39 9.45
N LYS A 76 9.79 8.61 10.36
CA LYS A 76 10.14 9.04 11.73
C LYS A 76 11.08 10.26 11.73
N ASP A 77 12.06 10.27 10.83
CA ASP A 77 13.03 11.37 10.72
C ASP A 77 12.41 12.63 10.08
N TYR A 78 11.51 12.47 9.10
CA TYR A 78 10.96 13.57 8.33
C TYR A 78 9.79 14.27 9.02
N PHE A 79 8.88 13.52 9.64
CA PHE A 79 7.66 14.06 10.24
C PHE A 79 7.92 15.24 11.20
N PRO A 80 8.89 15.18 12.15
CA PRO A 80 9.17 16.31 13.05
C PRO A 80 9.61 17.57 12.31
N GLN A 81 10.36 17.43 11.22
CA GLN A 81 10.84 18.56 10.41
C GLN A 81 9.69 19.19 9.63
N LEU A 82 8.85 18.38 9.00
CA LEU A 82 7.65 18.85 8.30
C LEU A 82 6.70 19.54 9.27
N LYS A 83 6.44 18.93 10.44
CA LYS A 83 5.61 19.53 11.48
C LYS A 83 6.14 20.89 11.94
N ALA A 84 7.45 21.00 12.19
CA ALA A 84 8.09 22.26 12.59
C ALA A 84 8.03 23.34 11.49
N TRP A 85 8.06 22.94 10.22
CA TRP A 85 7.82 23.86 9.11
C TRP A 85 6.36 24.32 9.09
N VAL A 86 5.39 23.41 9.24
CA VAL A 86 3.95 23.75 9.32
C VAL A 86 3.65 24.69 10.49
N ASP A 87 4.31 24.51 11.63
CA ASP A 87 4.21 25.41 12.78
C ASP A 87 4.58 26.88 12.45
N GLN A 88 5.36 27.11 11.40
CA GLN A 88 5.78 28.45 10.94
C GLN A 88 4.90 28.99 9.80
N HIS A 89 3.94 28.22 9.28
CA HIS A 89 3.12 28.55 8.10
C HIS A 89 1.62 28.46 8.45
N PRO A 90 1.02 29.52 9.00
CA PRO A 90 -0.36 29.48 9.54
C PRO A 90 -1.44 29.26 8.47
N ASP A 91 -1.11 29.45 7.20
CA ASP A 91 -1.98 29.16 6.06
C ASP A 91 -1.89 27.71 5.56
N VAL A 92 -1.09 26.87 6.24
CA VAL A 92 -0.91 25.45 5.93
C VAL A 92 -1.36 24.59 7.12
N ASN A 93 -2.00 23.47 6.83
CA ASN A 93 -2.20 22.37 7.79
C ASN A 93 -1.55 21.08 7.27
N LEU A 94 -1.33 20.14 8.18
CA LEU A 94 -0.84 18.80 7.89
C LEU A 94 -1.93 17.79 8.17
N GLN A 95 -2.28 17.00 7.16
CA GLN A 95 -3.16 15.85 7.30
C GLN A 95 -2.36 14.55 7.25
N TRP A 96 -2.48 13.73 8.28
CA TRP A 96 -1.86 12.42 8.37
C TRP A 96 -2.76 11.32 7.80
N HIS A 97 -2.15 10.34 7.11
CA HIS A 97 -2.76 9.08 6.70
C HIS A 97 -1.77 7.93 6.93
N HIS A 98 -2.24 6.86 7.57
CA HIS A 98 -1.44 5.64 7.70
C HIS A 98 -1.27 4.94 6.34
N LEU A 99 -0.02 4.62 6.00
CA LEU A 99 0.35 3.79 4.86
C LEU A 99 1.28 2.66 5.33
N PRO A 100 0.75 1.60 5.98
CA PRO A 100 1.55 0.45 6.38
C PRO A 100 2.20 -0.21 5.14
N LEU A 101 3.52 -0.22 5.10
CA LEU A 101 4.27 -0.84 4.02
C LEU A 101 4.36 -2.35 4.26
N PRO A 102 4.22 -3.19 3.22
CA PRO A 102 4.26 -4.63 3.38
C PRO A 102 5.51 -5.18 4.09
N MET A 103 6.63 -4.46 4.00
CA MET A 103 7.90 -4.85 4.63
C MET A 103 7.99 -4.55 6.12
N HIS A 104 7.05 -3.78 6.67
CA HIS A 104 6.97 -3.44 8.09
C HIS A 104 5.81 -4.17 8.81
N GLU A 105 5.12 -5.07 8.11
CA GLU A 105 4.03 -5.84 8.70
C GLU A 105 4.56 -6.98 9.59
N PRO A 106 3.84 -7.31 10.69
CA PRO A 106 2.52 -6.81 11.09
C PRO A 106 2.54 -5.55 11.98
N ALA A 107 3.73 -5.04 12.32
CA ALA A 107 3.88 -3.97 13.30
C ALA A 107 3.23 -2.66 12.82
N ALA A 108 3.46 -2.29 11.56
CA ALA A 108 2.91 -1.07 10.97
C ALA A 108 1.37 -1.01 11.04
N SER A 109 0.66 -2.07 10.64
CA SER A 109 -0.81 -2.10 10.76
C SER A 109 -1.29 -2.14 12.21
N TYR A 110 -0.57 -2.85 13.09
CA TYR A 110 -0.90 -2.90 14.51
C TYR A 110 -0.85 -1.50 15.13
N GLU A 111 0.27 -0.80 14.95
CA GLU A 111 0.49 0.55 15.48
C GLU A 111 -0.46 1.58 14.87
N ALA A 112 -0.70 1.53 13.55
CA ALA A 112 -1.65 2.43 12.89
C ALA A 112 -3.05 2.31 13.51
N ARG A 113 -3.51 1.08 13.78
CA ARG A 113 -4.79 0.87 14.44
C ARG A 113 -4.83 1.45 15.86
N TRP A 114 -3.73 1.35 16.61
CA TRP A 114 -3.66 1.92 17.96
C TRP A 114 -3.62 3.44 17.97
N ALA A 115 -2.94 4.05 17.00
CA ALA A 115 -2.92 5.49 16.80
C ALA A 115 -4.33 6.03 16.55
N GLU A 116 -5.06 5.42 15.61
CA GLU A 116 -6.47 5.73 15.34
C GLU A 116 -7.35 5.59 16.58
N CYS A 117 -7.15 4.54 17.40
CA CYS A 117 -7.88 4.35 18.65
C CYS A 117 -7.57 5.41 19.72
N ALA A 118 -6.31 5.84 19.82
CA ALA A 118 -5.87 6.89 20.75
C ALA A 118 -6.28 8.29 20.29
N GLY A 119 -6.66 8.42 19.03
CA GLY A 119 -7.02 9.68 18.42
C GLY A 119 -5.82 10.56 18.09
N ILE A 120 -4.72 9.93 17.69
CA ILE A 120 -3.43 10.56 17.36
C ILE A 120 -2.98 10.19 15.96
#